data_AF-A0A7Y5V642-F1
#
_entry.id   AF-A0A7Y5V642-F1
#
_cell.length_a   1.000
_cell.length_b   1.000
_cell.length_c   1.000
_cell.angle_alpha   90.00
_cell.angle_beta   90.00
_cell.angle_gamma   90.00
#
_symmetry.space_group_name_H-M   'P 1'
#
loop_
_entity.id
_entity.type
_entity.pdbx_description
1 polymer ?
#
loop_
_entity_poly.entity_id
_entity_poly.type
_entity_poly.pdbx_seq_one_letter_code
_entity_poly.pdbx_strand_id
1 'polypeptide(L)'
;MRFRAAALVLSTWTVYGLVHAVYWISTSATRDRWPWMLLSALVMAWTWAALTPLLFSLARTADPARIGWLRSLAAHGAALTAVALGMGALRLALIISFSPAMPDGWRQQFTAELFWPRVVFWADVNLFTYLAVVLTGRALASHRRYLDRTLRTHVLETQLARAQLHFLELQLQPHFLFNSLNVIQELAHESPAAAERMLRRLHALLARSLERSGQDEHTLAEELAALEPYLDIQRARFEWLAVGLHVGPDTRQAMVPHLILQPLVENAIRHGLAVRQGPGHVEVLAERRGDRLVL
;
A
#
# COMPACT_ATOMS: atom_id res chain seq x y z
N MET A 1 -15.81 -2.67 16.14
CA MET A 1 -16.35 -2.24 14.82
C MET A 1 -17.61 -2.97 14.36
N ARG A 2 -17.77 -4.29 14.56
CA ARG A 2 -18.93 -5.07 14.07
C ARG A 2 -20.29 -4.62 14.64
N PHE A 3 -20.33 -4.23 15.91
CA PHE A 3 -21.57 -3.77 16.58
C PHE A 3 -22.13 -2.47 15.99
N ARG A 4 -21.28 -1.47 15.72
CA ARG A 4 -21.71 -0.19 15.12
C ARG A 4 -22.30 -0.36 13.72
N ALA A 5 -21.72 -1.24 12.92
CA ALA A 5 -22.24 -1.54 11.58
C ALA A 5 -23.59 -2.29 11.64
N ALA A 6 -23.73 -3.26 12.55
CA ALA A 6 -25.00 -3.96 12.74
C ALA A 6 -26.10 -3.02 13.25
N ALA A 7 -25.77 -2.14 14.21
CA ALA A 7 -26.70 -1.12 14.70
C ALA A 7 -27.13 -0.15 13.61
N LEU A 8 -26.21 0.29 12.74
CA LEU A 8 -26.53 1.16 11.61
C LEU A 8 -27.42 0.47 10.57
N VAL A 9 -27.16 -0.80 10.25
CA VAL A 9 -28.01 -1.58 9.33
C VAL A 9 -29.41 -1.71 9.94
N LEU A 10 -29.50 -2.12 11.20
CA LEU A 10 -30.79 -2.29 11.87
C LEU A 10 -31.57 -0.97 11.98
N SER A 11 -30.92 0.14 12.33
CA SER A 11 -31.57 1.45 12.40
C SER A 11 -32.06 1.92 11.04
N THR A 12 -31.24 1.77 9.99
CA THR A 12 -31.61 2.13 8.61
C THR A 12 -32.87 1.38 8.16
N TRP A 13 -32.89 0.05 8.38
CA TRP A 13 -34.06 -0.76 8.05
C TRP A 13 -35.26 -0.45 8.92
N THR A 14 -35.07 -0.16 10.21
CA THR A 14 -36.18 0.23 11.09
C THR A 14 -36.83 1.52 10.60
N VAL A 15 -36.05 2.54 10.21
CA VAL A 15 -36.57 3.77 9.62
C VAL A 15 -37.33 3.48 8.32
N TYR A 16 -36.76 2.66 7.42
CA TYR A 16 -37.45 2.24 6.20
C TYR A 16 -38.79 1.54 6.49
N GLY A 17 -38.81 0.61 7.44
CA GLY A 17 -40.01 -0.11 7.87
C GLY A 17 -41.07 0.81 8.46
N LEU A 18 -40.67 1.81 9.27
CA LEU A 18 -41.58 2.81 9.81
C LEU A 18 -42.20 3.70 8.71
N VAL A 19 -41.39 4.18 7.76
CA VAL A 19 -41.90 4.95 6.62
C VAL A 19 -42.89 4.12 5.80
N HIS A 20 -42.56 2.85 5.56
CA HIS A 20 -43.44 1.94 4.84
C HIS A 20 -44.74 1.67 5.61
N ALA A 21 -44.66 1.49 6.93
CA ALA A 21 -45.83 1.35 7.79
C ALA A 21 -46.75 2.57 7.70
N VAL A 22 -46.20 3.79 7.77
CA VAL A 22 -46.96 5.04 7.68
C VAL A 22 -47.69 5.14 6.34
N TYR A 23 -47.04 4.79 5.23
CA TYR A 23 -47.67 4.77 3.91
C TYR A 23 -48.88 3.81 3.84
N TRP A 24 -48.74 2.62 4.40
CA TRP A 24 -49.85 1.66 4.43
C TRP A 24 -50.96 2.12 5.37
N ILE A 25 -50.61 2.64 6.54
CA ILE A 25 -51.57 3.15 7.52
C ILE A 25 -52.38 4.31 6.94
N SER A 26 -51.75 5.23 6.20
CA SER A 26 -52.43 6.39 5.59
C SER A 26 -53.39 6.02 4.47
N THR A 27 -53.20 4.85 3.84
CA THR A 27 -54.07 4.32 2.78
C THR A 27 -55.16 3.37 3.31
N SER A 28 -55.18 3.09 4.62
CA SER A 28 -56.18 2.22 5.25
C SER A 28 -57.39 2.99 5.77
N ALA A 29 -58.60 2.56 5.38
CA ALA A 29 -59.86 3.09 5.89
C ALA A 29 -60.19 2.59 7.32
N THR A 30 -59.57 1.50 7.78
CA THR A 30 -59.91 0.83 9.05
C THR A 30 -58.76 0.93 10.06
N ARG A 31 -59.01 1.64 11.17
CA ARG A 31 -58.02 1.87 12.24
C ARG A 31 -57.61 0.61 12.98
N ASP A 32 -58.51 -0.37 13.10
CA ASP A 32 -58.24 -1.64 13.80
C ASP A 32 -57.11 -2.46 13.17
N ARG A 33 -56.73 -2.15 11.92
CA ARG A 33 -55.64 -2.81 11.20
C ARG A 33 -54.28 -2.17 11.41
N TRP A 34 -54.21 -0.96 11.98
CA TRP A 34 -52.95 -0.19 12.07
C TRP A 34 -51.82 -0.90 12.83
N PRO A 35 -52.06 -1.52 14.01
CA PRO A 35 -50.99 -2.22 14.72
C PRO A 35 -50.36 -3.35 13.89
N TRP A 36 -51.19 -4.07 13.13
CA TRP A 36 -50.74 -5.18 12.28
C TRP A 36 -49.97 -4.71 11.06
N MET A 37 -50.37 -3.59 10.47
CA MET A 37 -49.68 -2.97 9.35
C MET A 37 -48.29 -2.48 9.77
N LEU A 38 -48.18 -1.89 10.96
CA LEU A 38 -46.91 -1.52 11.56
C LEU A 38 -46.02 -2.74 11.83
N LEU A 39 -46.55 -3.76 12.52
CA LEU A 39 -45.79 -4.97 12.84
C LEU A 39 -45.28 -5.67 11.58
N SER A 40 -46.15 -5.87 10.58
CA SER A 40 -45.77 -6.54 9.33
C SER A 40 -44.71 -5.78 8.55
N ALA A 41 -44.80 -4.45 8.47
CA ALA A 41 -43.79 -3.62 7.83
C ALA A 41 -42.43 -3.69 8.55
N LEU A 42 -42.42 -3.67 9.88
CA LEU A 42 -41.20 -3.83 10.68
C LEU A 42 -40.57 -5.22 10.52
N VAL A 43 -41.38 -6.29 10.53
CA VAL A 43 -40.89 -7.66 10.31
C VAL A 43 -40.26 -7.80 8.92
N MET A 44 -40.89 -7.26 7.87
CA MET A 44 -40.30 -7.24 6.52
C MET A 44 -38.95 -6.50 6.52
N ALA A 45 -38.90 -5.32 7.12
CA ALA A 45 -37.69 -4.50 7.15
C ALA A 45 -36.55 -5.16 7.94
N TRP A 46 -36.85 -5.75 9.09
CA TRP A 46 -35.85 -6.49 9.87
C TRP A 46 -35.41 -7.78 9.19
N THR A 47 -36.25 -8.39 8.38
CA THR A 47 -35.83 -9.52 7.52
C THR A 47 -34.78 -9.07 6.51
N TRP A 48 -34.97 -7.91 5.87
CA TRP A 48 -33.94 -7.30 5.03
C TRP A 48 -32.67 -6.93 5.80
N ALA A 49 -32.79 -6.45 7.04
CA ALA A 49 -31.64 -6.19 7.91
C ALA A 49 -30.83 -7.47 8.17
N ALA A 50 -31.51 -8.58 8.45
CA ALA A 50 -30.90 -9.89 8.66
C ALA A 50 -30.24 -10.44 7.37
N LEU A 51 -30.82 -10.19 6.20
CA LEU A 51 -30.27 -10.62 4.90
C LEU A 51 -29.08 -9.77 4.44
N THR A 52 -29.03 -8.50 4.82
CA THR A 52 -27.98 -7.54 4.41
C THR A 52 -26.55 -8.08 4.56
N PRO A 53 -26.11 -8.65 5.72
CA PRO A 53 -24.77 -9.21 5.84
C PRO A 53 -24.50 -10.40 4.90
N LEU A 54 -25.50 -11.25 4.65
CA LEU A 54 -25.37 -12.36 3.70
C LEU A 54 -25.22 -11.83 2.27
N LEU A 55 -26.06 -10.87 1.87
CA LEU A 55 -26.01 -10.24 0.56
C LEU A 55 -24.69 -9.47 0.35
N PHE A 56 -24.17 -8.82 1.38
CA PHE A 56 -22.85 -8.19 1.33
C PHE A 56 -21.73 -9.23 1.18
N SER A 57 -21.87 -10.41 1.80
CA SER A 57 -20.91 -11.50 1.63
C SER A 57 -20.95 -12.08 0.22
N LEU A 58 -22.16 -12.29 -0.31
CA LEU A 58 -22.37 -12.73 -1.69
C LEU A 58 -21.80 -11.73 -2.69
N ALA A 59 -22.06 -10.43 -2.52
CA ALA A 59 -21.54 -9.37 -3.37
C ALA A 59 -20.00 -9.35 -3.45
N ARG A 60 -19.31 -9.76 -2.37
CA ARG A 60 -17.84 -9.87 -2.31
C ARG A 60 -17.30 -11.17 -2.89
N THR A 61 -17.99 -12.28 -2.71
CA THR A 61 -17.54 -13.62 -3.13
C THR A 61 -17.89 -13.88 -4.59
N ALA A 62 -19.08 -13.46 -5.02
CA ALA A 62 -19.54 -13.48 -6.41
C ALA A 62 -19.19 -12.19 -7.16
N ASP A 63 -17.97 -11.68 -6.98
CA ASP A 63 -17.45 -10.55 -7.75
C ASP A 63 -17.11 -11.03 -9.20
N PRO A 64 -17.63 -10.41 -10.28
CA PRO A 64 -17.33 -10.77 -11.66
C PRO A 64 -15.83 -10.85 -11.95
N ALA A 65 -15.04 -9.98 -11.30
CA ALA A 65 -13.58 -9.99 -11.43
C ALA A 65 -12.92 -11.24 -10.83
N ARG A 66 -13.61 -11.98 -9.95
CA ARG A 66 -13.11 -13.19 -9.28
C ARG A 66 -13.61 -14.48 -9.91
N ILE A 67 -14.91 -14.55 -10.19
CA ILE A 67 -15.57 -15.81 -10.63
C ILE A 67 -16.08 -15.76 -12.07
N GLY A 68 -15.90 -14.64 -12.77
CA GLY A 68 -16.45 -14.41 -14.11
C GLY A 68 -17.90 -13.89 -14.09
N TRP A 69 -18.28 -13.18 -15.15
CA TRP A 69 -19.55 -12.47 -15.23
C TRP A 69 -20.76 -13.42 -15.22
N LEU A 70 -20.71 -14.56 -15.94
CA LEU A 70 -21.79 -15.55 -16.01
C LEU A 70 -22.10 -16.17 -14.64
N ARG A 71 -21.06 -16.63 -13.93
CA ARG A 71 -21.22 -17.26 -12.61
C ARG A 71 -21.69 -16.24 -11.57
N SER A 72 -21.21 -15.00 -11.64
CA SER A 72 -21.71 -13.90 -10.81
C SER A 72 -23.19 -13.63 -11.06
N LEU A 73 -23.59 -13.55 -12.33
CA LEU A 73 -24.99 -13.31 -12.71
C LEU A 73 -25.88 -14.45 -12.22
N ALA A 74 -25.48 -15.71 -12.43
CA ALA A 74 -26.21 -16.88 -11.94
C ALA A 74 -26.34 -16.88 -10.41
N ALA A 75 -25.28 -16.56 -9.67
CA ALA A 75 -25.31 -16.50 -8.20
C ALA A 75 -26.25 -15.41 -7.68
N HIS A 76 -26.22 -14.21 -8.26
CA HIS A 76 -27.12 -13.12 -7.86
C HIS A 76 -28.56 -13.37 -8.31
N GLY A 77 -28.77 -13.98 -9.48
CA GLY A 77 -30.08 -14.41 -9.95
C GLY A 77 -30.71 -15.44 -9.00
N ALA A 78 -29.98 -16.50 -8.66
CA ALA A 78 -30.44 -17.51 -7.70
C ALA A 78 -30.76 -16.91 -6.33
N ALA A 79 -29.90 -16.02 -5.83
CA ALA A 79 -30.12 -15.35 -4.55
C ALA A 79 -31.33 -14.41 -4.58
N LEU A 80 -31.52 -13.64 -5.66
CA LEU A 80 -32.70 -12.78 -5.83
C LEU A 80 -33.98 -13.61 -5.85
N THR A 81 -34.02 -14.72 -6.59
CA THR A 81 -35.17 -15.63 -6.63
C THR A 81 -35.46 -16.20 -5.25
N ALA A 82 -34.44 -16.68 -4.53
CA ALA A 82 -34.61 -17.21 -3.18
C ALA A 82 -35.14 -16.15 -2.19
N VAL A 83 -34.62 -14.92 -2.25
CA VAL A 83 -35.08 -13.80 -1.42
C VAL A 83 -36.52 -13.42 -1.76
N ALA A 84 -36.87 -13.32 -3.04
CA ALA A 84 -38.22 -12.97 -3.48
C ALA A 84 -39.27 -14.00 -3.02
N LEU A 85 -38.96 -15.30 -3.15
CA LEU A 85 -39.83 -16.38 -2.69
C LEU A 85 -39.94 -16.39 -1.15
N GLY A 86 -38.82 -16.24 -0.44
CA GLY A 86 -38.80 -16.18 1.02
C GLY A 86 -39.60 -15.01 1.58
N MET A 87 -39.45 -13.81 0.99
CA MET A 87 -40.22 -12.62 1.35
C MET A 87 -41.72 -12.80 1.03
N GLY A 88 -42.05 -13.40 -0.11
CA GLY A 88 -43.42 -13.74 -0.47
C GLY A 88 -44.07 -14.69 0.55
N ALA A 89 -43.36 -15.75 0.93
CA ALA A 89 -43.83 -16.74 1.89
C ALA A 89 -44.00 -16.13 3.29
N LEU A 90 -43.04 -15.31 3.73
CA LEU A 90 -43.12 -14.62 5.02
C LEU A 90 -44.30 -13.64 5.05
N ARG A 91 -44.52 -12.87 3.98
CA ARG A 91 -45.67 -11.97 3.87
C ARG A 91 -46.99 -12.73 3.91
N LEU A 92 -47.09 -13.87 3.22
CA LEU A 92 -48.28 -14.71 3.25
C LEU A 92 -48.54 -15.26 4.67
N ALA A 93 -47.49 -15.76 5.33
CA ALA A 93 -47.57 -16.26 6.70
C ALA A 93 -48.02 -15.18 7.68
N LEU A 94 -47.49 -13.96 7.58
CA LEU A 94 -47.93 -12.84 8.43
C LEU A 94 -49.41 -12.52 8.24
N ILE A 95 -49.92 -12.59 7.01
CA ILE A 95 -51.32 -12.28 6.75
C ILE A 95 -52.24 -13.38 7.26
N ILE A 96 -51.87 -14.65 7.10
CA ILE A 96 -52.63 -15.79 7.63
C ILE A 96 -52.68 -15.73 9.17
N SER A 97 -51.54 -15.48 9.81
CA SER A 97 -51.41 -15.52 11.27
C SER A 97 -52.02 -14.32 12.00
N PHE A 98 -52.13 -13.15 11.35
CA PHE A 98 -52.45 -11.89 12.03
C PHE A 98 -53.62 -11.10 11.42
N SER A 99 -54.56 -11.77 10.74
CA SER A 99 -55.82 -11.14 10.27
C SER A 99 -57.00 -11.49 11.19
N PRO A 100 -57.20 -10.77 12.33
CA PRO A 100 -58.28 -11.07 13.28
C PRO A 100 -59.68 -10.63 12.82
N ALA A 101 -59.84 -10.07 11.63
CA ALA A 101 -61.13 -9.58 11.09
C ALA A 101 -61.52 -10.22 9.75
N MET A 102 -60.94 -11.36 9.39
CA MET A 102 -61.35 -12.08 8.17
C MET A 102 -62.61 -12.90 8.45
N PRO A 103 -63.74 -12.66 7.73
CA PRO A 103 -64.86 -13.58 7.71
C PRO A 103 -64.37 -14.98 7.31
N ASP A 104 -64.97 -16.05 7.85
CA ASP A 104 -64.48 -17.43 7.71
C ASP A 104 -64.22 -17.88 6.25
N GLY A 105 -64.89 -17.27 5.27
CA GLY A 105 -64.65 -17.52 3.83
C GLY A 105 -63.36 -16.94 3.23
N TRP A 106 -62.75 -15.93 3.85
CA TRP A 106 -61.55 -15.27 3.31
C TRP A 106 -60.25 -16.04 3.62
N ARG A 107 -60.25 -16.91 4.65
CA ARG A 107 -59.15 -17.86 4.89
C ARG A 107 -59.02 -18.86 3.74
N GLN A 108 -60.13 -19.23 3.09
CA GLN A 108 -60.15 -20.08 1.89
C GLN A 108 -59.76 -19.33 0.60
N GLN A 109 -59.93 -18.01 0.53
CA GLN A 109 -59.36 -17.20 -0.58
C GLN A 109 -57.84 -17.05 -0.46
N PHE A 110 -57.27 -17.21 0.75
CA PHE A 110 -55.83 -17.20 1.02
C PHE A 110 -55.18 -18.57 0.77
N THR A 111 -55.44 -19.14 -0.40
CA THR A 111 -54.78 -20.35 -0.90
C THR A 111 -53.39 -20.04 -1.48
N ALA A 112 -52.67 -21.08 -1.89
CA ALA A 112 -51.46 -20.98 -2.71
C ALA A 112 -51.68 -20.19 -4.03
N GLU A 113 -52.93 -20.02 -4.47
CA GLU A 113 -53.25 -19.31 -5.72
C GLU A 113 -52.96 -17.80 -5.65
N LEU A 114 -53.03 -17.19 -4.46
CA LEU A 114 -52.66 -15.77 -4.27
C LEU A 114 -51.15 -15.56 -4.08
N PHE A 115 -50.37 -16.63 -3.92
CA PHE A 115 -48.92 -16.52 -3.70
C PHE A 115 -48.23 -15.87 -4.91
N TRP A 116 -48.46 -16.39 -6.11
CA TRP A 116 -47.78 -15.91 -7.32
C TRP A 116 -48.13 -14.46 -7.68
N PRO A 117 -49.41 -14.05 -7.73
CA PRO A 117 -49.76 -12.65 -7.97
C PRO A 117 -49.10 -11.70 -6.97
N ARG A 118 -48.97 -12.11 -5.71
CA ARG A 118 -48.31 -11.29 -4.67
C ARG A 118 -46.79 -11.26 -4.81
N VAL A 119 -46.14 -12.37 -5.13
CA VAL A 119 -44.70 -12.39 -5.41
C VAL A 119 -44.40 -11.47 -6.59
N VAL A 120 -45.21 -11.54 -7.66
CA VAL A 120 -45.10 -10.69 -8.84
C VAL A 120 -45.36 -9.22 -8.51
N PHE A 121 -46.43 -8.91 -7.75
CA PHE A 121 -46.77 -7.55 -7.35
C PHE A 121 -45.64 -6.85 -6.58
N TRP A 122 -44.85 -7.60 -5.83
CA TRP A 122 -43.72 -7.08 -5.04
C TRP A 122 -42.35 -7.33 -5.69
N ALA A 123 -42.31 -7.80 -6.93
CA ALA A 123 -41.07 -8.18 -7.60
C ALA A 123 -40.17 -6.97 -7.84
N ASP A 124 -40.76 -5.83 -8.20
CA ASP A 124 -40.08 -4.56 -8.40
C ASP A 124 -39.40 -4.09 -7.09
N VAL A 125 -40.14 -4.05 -5.98
CA VAL A 125 -39.60 -3.63 -4.67
C VAL A 125 -38.49 -4.59 -4.25
N ASN A 126 -38.68 -5.90 -4.38
CA ASN A 126 -37.66 -6.89 -4.04
C ASN A 126 -36.40 -6.74 -4.91
N LEU A 127 -36.57 -6.53 -6.21
CA LEU A 127 -35.47 -6.32 -7.16
C LEU A 127 -34.69 -5.05 -6.82
N PHE A 128 -35.35 -3.90 -6.71
CA PHE A 128 -34.68 -2.63 -6.43
C PHE A 128 -34.01 -2.62 -5.06
N THR A 129 -34.66 -3.21 -4.06
CA THR A 129 -34.09 -3.34 -2.71
C THR A 129 -32.86 -4.24 -2.71
N TYR A 130 -32.94 -5.40 -3.39
CA TYR A 130 -31.81 -6.31 -3.56
C TYR A 130 -30.64 -5.63 -4.28
N LEU A 131 -30.91 -4.95 -5.41
CA LEU A 131 -29.91 -4.22 -6.17
C LEU A 131 -29.26 -3.13 -5.33
N ALA A 132 -30.03 -2.33 -4.60
CA ALA A 132 -29.51 -1.29 -3.71
C ALA A 132 -28.55 -1.86 -2.65
N VAL A 133 -28.93 -2.97 -2.00
CA VAL A 133 -28.08 -3.65 -1.00
C VAL A 133 -26.80 -4.18 -1.65
N VAL A 134 -26.90 -4.89 -2.77
CA VAL A 134 -25.73 -5.45 -3.46
C VAL A 134 -24.80 -4.37 -3.99
N LEU A 135 -25.34 -3.32 -4.62
CA LEU A 135 -24.56 -2.19 -5.13
C LEU A 135 -23.86 -1.45 -3.99
N THR A 136 -24.55 -1.22 -2.87
CA THR A 136 -23.93 -0.62 -1.66
C THR A 136 -22.81 -1.50 -1.13
N GLY A 137 -23.04 -2.81 -1.04
CA GLY A 137 -22.03 -3.79 -0.62
C GLY A 137 -20.79 -3.78 -1.54
N ARG A 138 -21.01 -3.71 -2.85
CA ARG A 138 -19.94 -3.59 -3.87
C ARG A 138 -19.19 -2.27 -3.75
N ALA A 139 -19.90 -1.15 -3.64
CA ALA A 139 -19.32 0.17 -3.52
C ALA A 139 -18.43 0.27 -2.27
N LEU A 140 -18.92 -0.19 -1.11
CA LEU A 140 -18.15 -0.20 0.13
C LEU A 140 -16.92 -1.12 0.05
N ALA A 141 -17.06 -2.30 -0.56
CA ALA A 141 -15.92 -3.20 -0.78
C ALA A 141 -14.88 -2.59 -1.73
N SER A 142 -15.32 -1.92 -2.80
CA SER A 142 -14.46 -1.22 -3.75
C SER A 142 -13.71 -0.06 -3.09
N HIS A 143 -14.42 0.76 -2.32
CA HIS A 143 -13.85 1.90 -1.62
C HIS A 143 -12.77 1.46 -0.60
N ARG A 144 -13.01 0.38 0.15
CA ARG A 144 -12.00 -0.20 1.05
C ARG A 144 -10.77 -0.68 0.28
N ARG A 145 -10.97 -1.39 -0.83
CA ARG A 145 -9.86 -1.84 -1.70
C ARG A 145 -9.05 -0.67 -2.27
N TYR A 146 -9.71 0.45 -2.58
CA TYR A 146 -9.05 1.66 -3.06
C TYR A 146 -8.17 2.27 -1.96
N LEU A 147 -8.73 2.51 -0.76
CA LEU A 147 -7.98 3.04 0.38
C LEU A 147 -6.77 2.16 0.75
N ASP A 148 -6.95 0.83 0.79
CA ASP A 148 -5.87 -0.10 1.09
C ASP A 148 -4.74 -0.02 0.06
N ARG A 149 -5.07 0.18 -1.23
CA ARG A 149 -4.07 0.37 -2.30
C ARG A 149 -3.33 1.68 -2.14
N THR A 150 -4.04 2.79 -1.92
CA THR A 150 -3.43 4.11 -1.73
C THR A 150 -2.48 4.12 -0.53
N LEU A 151 -2.90 3.53 0.60
CA LEU A 151 -2.04 3.41 1.78
C LEU A 151 -0.78 2.59 1.51
N ARG A 152 -0.91 1.46 0.79
CA ARG A 152 0.26 0.64 0.42
C ARG A 152 1.23 1.40 -0.48
N THR A 153 0.73 2.17 -1.45
CA THR A 153 1.57 2.99 -2.31
C THR A 153 2.38 4.00 -1.49
N HIS A 154 1.73 4.75 -0.59
CA HIS A 154 2.44 5.72 0.26
C HIS A 154 3.48 5.09 1.20
N VAL A 155 3.20 3.89 1.73
CA VAL A 155 4.17 3.15 2.54
C VAL A 155 5.40 2.78 1.71
N LEU A 156 5.20 2.29 0.47
CA LEU A 156 6.29 1.94 -0.43
C LEU A 156 7.11 3.17 -0.86
N GLU A 157 6.45 4.29 -1.17
CA GLU A 157 7.12 5.56 -1.49
C GLU A 157 8.00 6.04 -0.33
N THR A 158 7.48 5.96 0.91
CA THR A 158 8.23 6.34 2.11
C THR A 158 9.42 5.42 2.33
N GLN A 159 9.26 4.11 2.11
CA GLN A 159 10.36 3.14 2.21
C GLN A 159 11.43 3.39 1.15
N LEU A 160 11.03 3.68 -0.10
CA LEU A 160 11.95 4.05 -1.18
C LEU A 160 12.74 5.30 -0.81
N ALA A 161 12.05 6.37 -0.38
CA ALA A 161 12.70 7.62 0.02
C ALA A 161 13.70 7.40 1.17
N ARG A 162 13.33 6.60 2.17
CA ARG A 162 14.24 6.23 3.27
C ARG A 162 15.44 5.42 2.78
N ALA A 163 15.24 4.47 1.88
CA ALA A 163 16.33 3.69 1.31
C ALA A 163 17.29 4.58 0.48
N GLN A 164 16.74 5.53 -0.29
CA GLN A 164 17.53 6.50 -1.06
C GLN A 164 18.31 7.44 -0.14
N LEU A 165 17.69 7.94 0.94
CA LEU A 165 18.37 8.75 1.94
C LEU A 165 19.46 7.96 2.65
N HIS A 166 19.18 6.73 3.06
CA HIS A 166 20.18 5.88 3.70
C HIS A 166 21.35 5.56 2.75
N PHE A 167 21.07 5.31 1.47
CA PHE A 167 22.10 5.14 0.45
C PHE A 167 22.96 6.41 0.31
N LEU A 168 22.34 7.58 0.31
CA LEU A 168 23.05 8.87 0.27
C LEU A 168 23.89 9.11 1.53
N GLU A 169 23.37 8.75 2.71
CA GLU A 169 24.13 8.78 3.97
C GLU A 169 25.36 7.87 3.93
N LEU A 170 25.24 6.67 3.33
CA LEU A 170 26.35 5.74 3.17
C LEU A 170 27.43 6.28 2.21
N GLN A 171 27.04 7.01 1.15
CA GLN A 171 27.99 7.62 0.21
C GLN A 171 28.87 8.70 0.86
N LEU A 172 28.33 9.44 1.84
CA LEU A 172 29.07 10.54 2.48
C LEU A 172 30.09 10.10 3.55
N GLN A 173 30.17 8.79 3.87
CA GLN A 173 31.05 8.23 4.90
C GLN A 173 31.18 9.12 6.17
N PRO A 174 30.12 9.27 6.99
CA PRO A 174 30.07 10.26 8.07
C PRO A 174 31.28 10.22 9.02
N HIS A 175 31.77 9.02 9.34
CA HIS A 175 32.96 8.84 10.18
C HIS A 175 34.23 9.41 9.55
N PHE A 176 34.41 9.30 8.23
CA PHE A 176 35.53 9.93 7.54
C PHE A 176 35.44 11.46 7.63
N LEU A 177 34.25 12.03 7.45
CA LEU A 177 34.04 13.48 7.57
C LEU A 177 34.34 13.99 8.97
N PHE A 178 33.81 13.35 10.02
CA PHE A 178 34.09 13.77 11.40
C PHE A 178 35.58 13.68 11.74
N ASN A 179 36.26 12.60 11.35
CA ASN A 179 37.70 12.48 11.59
C ASN A 179 38.52 13.52 10.80
N SER A 180 38.13 13.79 9.55
CA SER A 180 38.80 14.80 8.74
C SER A 180 38.64 16.19 9.34
N LEU A 181 37.45 16.52 9.86
CA LEU A 181 37.19 17.78 10.55
C LEU A 181 37.99 17.91 11.86
N ASN A 182 38.13 16.83 12.64
CA ASN A 182 38.96 16.85 13.85
C ASN A 182 40.44 17.14 13.53
N VAL A 183 41.00 16.49 12.51
CA VAL A 183 42.37 16.78 12.07
C VAL A 183 42.51 18.21 11.56
N ILE A 184 41.49 18.74 10.86
CA ILE A 184 41.47 20.16 10.46
C ILE A 184 41.47 21.08 11.68
N GLN A 185 40.73 20.74 12.74
CA GLN A 185 40.73 21.52 13.99
C GLN A 185 42.09 21.51 14.69
N GLU A 186 42.77 20.36 14.75
CA GLU A 186 44.12 20.24 15.30
C GLU A 186 45.12 21.07 14.47
N LEU A 187 45.11 20.90 13.14
CA LEU A 187 45.97 21.65 12.22
C LEU A 187 45.68 23.16 12.25
N ALA A 188 44.45 23.60 12.55
CA ALA A 188 44.13 25.03 12.59
C ALA A 188 44.91 25.77 13.68
N HIS A 189 45.29 25.08 14.75
CA HIS A 189 46.11 25.61 15.83
C HIS A 189 47.61 25.50 15.55
N GLU A 190 48.06 24.40 14.93
CA GLU A 190 49.48 24.13 14.69
C GLU A 190 50.01 24.75 13.37
N SER A 191 49.22 24.68 12.31
CA SER A 191 49.57 25.16 10.97
C SER A 191 48.31 25.58 10.20
N PRO A 192 47.90 26.85 10.30
CA PRO A 192 46.72 27.36 9.59
C PRO A 192 46.75 27.10 8.07
N ALA A 193 47.93 27.17 7.46
CA ALA A 193 48.12 26.87 6.05
C ALA A 193 47.89 25.38 5.70
N ALA A 194 48.20 24.45 6.60
CA ALA A 194 47.92 23.02 6.42
C ALA A 194 46.43 22.72 6.59
N ALA A 195 45.78 23.32 7.59
CA ALA A 195 44.33 23.23 7.79
C ALA A 195 43.55 23.72 6.56
N GLU A 196 43.95 24.86 5.98
CA GLU A 196 43.32 25.42 4.79
C GLU A 196 43.48 24.50 3.56
N ARG A 197 44.66 23.87 3.38
CA ARG A 197 44.88 22.87 2.33
C ARG A 197 43.99 21.65 2.52
N MET A 198 43.87 21.15 3.75
CA MET A 198 43.05 19.99 4.06
C MET A 198 41.55 20.27 3.90
N LEU A 199 41.11 21.48 4.25
CA LEU A 199 39.74 21.94 4.02
C LEU A 199 39.41 22.04 2.52
N ARG A 200 40.33 22.54 1.68
CA ARG A 200 40.15 22.55 0.21
C ARG A 200 40.05 21.14 -0.37
N ARG A 201 40.86 20.20 0.12
CA ARG A 201 40.81 18.77 -0.30
C ARG A 201 39.49 18.13 0.09
N LEU A 202 39.01 18.39 1.31
CA LEU A 202 37.71 17.91 1.79
C LEU A 202 36.55 18.48 0.95
N HIS A 203 36.60 19.77 0.62
CA HIS A 203 35.63 20.41 -0.26
C HIS A 203 35.62 19.78 -1.67
N ALA A 204 36.81 19.55 -2.26
CA ALA A 204 36.92 18.93 -3.57
C ALA A 204 36.37 17.49 -3.59
N LEU A 205 36.60 16.72 -2.52
CA LEU A 205 36.05 15.38 -2.36
C LEU A 205 34.52 15.40 -2.26
N LEU A 206 33.95 16.30 -1.43
CA LEU A 206 32.50 16.45 -1.25
C LEU A 206 31.81 16.90 -2.54
N ALA A 207 32.37 17.91 -3.23
CA ALA A 207 31.84 18.41 -4.49
C ALA A 207 31.76 17.28 -5.54
N ARG A 208 32.80 16.45 -5.65
CA ARG A 208 32.83 15.29 -6.55
C ARG A 208 31.85 14.18 -6.16
N SER A 209 31.64 13.91 -4.87
CA SER A 209 30.65 12.92 -4.43
C SER A 209 29.21 13.32 -4.77
N LEU A 210 28.95 14.61 -5.00
CA LEU A 210 27.66 15.18 -5.38
C LEU A 210 27.51 15.36 -6.91
N GLU A 211 28.62 15.35 -7.65
CA GLU A 211 28.60 15.30 -9.10
C GLU A 211 28.10 13.92 -9.55
N ARG A 212 26.81 13.85 -9.91
CA ARG A 212 26.27 12.71 -10.63
C ARG A 212 26.98 12.61 -11.97
N SER A 213 27.95 11.71 -12.10
CA SER A 213 28.38 11.25 -13.41
C SER A 213 27.18 10.50 -14.03
N GLY A 214 26.66 11.04 -15.14
CA GLY A 214 25.67 10.35 -15.97
C GLY A 214 26.32 9.34 -16.92
N GLN A 215 27.57 8.95 -16.66
CA GLN A 215 28.38 8.07 -17.49
C GLN A 215 28.66 6.79 -16.70
N ASP A 216 28.19 5.66 -17.22
CA ASP A 216 28.37 4.36 -16.56
C ASP A 216 29.85 3.91 -16.55
N GLU A 217 30.70 4.48 -17.42
CA GLU A 217 32.12 4.16 -17.55
C GLU A 217 32.99 5.44 -17.69
N HIS A 218 34.16 5.42 -17.05
CA HIS A 218 35.20 6.44 -17.11
C HIS A 218 36.55 5.83 -17.48
N THR A 219 37.50 6.66 -17.90
CA THR A 219 38.88 6.19 -18.04
C THR A 219 39.49 5.88 -16.67
N LEU A 220 40.37 4.88 -16.59
CA LEU A 220 41.12 4.59 -15.37
C LEU A 220 41.90 5.82 -14.85
N ALA A 221 42.36 6.69 -15.75
CA ALA A 221 42.98 7.97 -15.40
C ALA A 221 42.05 8.89 -14.61
N GLU A 222 40.78 9.01 -15.02
CA GLU A 222 39.78 9.80 -14.33
C GLU A 222 39.45 9.22 -12.95
N GLU A 223 39.32 7.89 -12.82
CA GLU A 223 39.13 7.23 -11.52
C GLU A 223 40.33 7.45 -10.57
N LEU A 224 41.56 7.38 -11.07
CA LEU A 224 42.77 7.68 -10.27
C LEU A 224 42.82 9.16 -9.85
N ALA A 225 42.49 10.08 -10.76
CA ALA A 225 42.42 11.50 -10.45
C ALA A 225 41.28 11.82 -9.47
N ALA A 226 40.18 11.05 -9.51
CA ALA A 226 39.08 11.11 -8.56
C ALA A 226 39.49 10.63 -7.16
N LEU A 227 40.39 9.64 -7.09
CA LEU A 227 40.89 9.05 -5.85
C LEU A 227 41.91 9.94 -5.09
N GLU A 228 42.67 10.78 -5.81
CA GLU A 228 43.77 11.56 -5.21
C GLU A 228 43.36 12.44 -4.01
N PRO A 229 42.25 13.22 -4.04
CA PRO A 229 41.83 14.02 -2.89
C PRO A 229 41.55 13.16 -1.64
N TYR A 230 41.00 11.96 -1.81
CA TYR A 230 40.75 11.04 -0.71
C TYR A 230 42.06 10.53 -0.11
N LEU A 231 43.00 10.08 -0.94
CA LEU A 231 44.32 9.62 -0.50
C LEU A 231 45.09 10.72 0.21
N ASP A 232 45.02 11.95 -0.30
CA ASP A 232 45.66 13.12 0.28
C ASP A 232 45.14 13.45 1.69
N ILE A 233 43.85 13.24 1.94
CA ILE A 233 43.26 13.39 3.27
C ILE A 233 43.72 12.25 4.19
N GLN A 234 43.74 11.02 3.70
CA GLN A 234 44.19 9.86 4.49
C GLN A 234 45.68 9.94 4.85
N ARG A 235 46.54 10.41 3.95
CA ARG A 235 47.98 10.64 4.22
C ARG A 235 48.19 11.71 5.30
N ALA A 236 47.37 12.76 5.30
CA ALA A 236 47.44 13.79 6.34
C ALA A 236 46.94 13.28 7.70
N ARG A 237 45.98 12.35 7.71
CA ARG A 237 45.44 11.73 8.92
C ARG A 237 46.35 10.62 9.48
N PHE A 238 47.03 9.89 8.59
CA PHE A 238 47.91 8.78 8.93
C PHE A 238 49.28 9.05 8.33
N GLU A 239 50.15 9.74 9.08
CA GLU A 239 51.50 10.10 8.62
C GLU A 239 52.36 8.89 8.20
N TRP A 240 51.98 7.70 8.67
CA TRP A 240 52.62 6.41 8.39
C TRP A 240 51.98 5.63 7.22
N LEU A 241 51.03 6.22 6.49
CA LEU A 241 50.40 5.63 5.31
C LEU A 241 51.19 5.96 4.02
N ALA A 242 51.79 4.94 3.43
CA ALA A 242 52.37 4.98 2.09
C ALA A 242 51.36 4.47 1.06
N VAL A 243 51.29 5.14 -0.09
CA VAL A 243 50.41 4.75 -1.19
C VAL A 243 51.23 4.67 -2.48
N GLY A 244 51.27 3.48 -3.09
CA GLY A 244 51.94 3.21 -4.36
C GLY A 244 50.94 3.06 -5.51
N LEU A 245 51.13 3.81 -6.60
CA LEU A 245 50.33 3.68 -7.82
C LEU A 245 51.20 3.05 -8.93
N HIS A 246 50.94 1.79 -9.25
CA HIS A 246 51.61 1.03 -10.30
C HIS A 246 50.69 0.86 -11.51
N VAL A 247 50.48 1.97 -12.24
CA VAL A 247 49.58 2.04 -13.38
C VAL A 247 50.36 2.43 -14.63
N GLY A 248 50.48 1.50 -15.57
CA GLY A 248 51.16 1.73 -16.85
C GLY A 248 50.42 2.74 -17.75
N PRO A 249 51.11 3.43 -18.68
CA PRO A 249 50.46 4.38 -19.59
C PRO A 249 49.39 3.71 -20.47
N ASP A 250 49.59 2.45 -20.85
CA ASP A 250 48.66 1.68 -21.71
C ASP A 250 47.35 1.30 -21.01
N THR A 251 47.29 1.35 -19.67
CA THR A 251 46.09 1.01 -18.89
C THR A 251 45.27 2.24 -18.48
N ARG A 252 45.86 3.44 -18.51
CA ARG A 252 45.19 4.68 -18.08
C ARG A 252 43.97 5.07 -18.90
N GLN A 253 43.95 4.69 -20.19
CA GLN A 253 42.83 4.99 -21.10
C GLN A 253 41.79 3.88 -21.16
N ALA A 254 41.95 2.81 -20.37
CA ALA A 254 40.95 1.75 -20.31
C ALA A 254 39.67 2.28 -19.67
N MET A 255 38.53 1.96 -20.29
CA MET A 255 37.21 2.25 -19.74
C MET A 255 36.92 1.30 -18.58
N VAL A 256 36.55 1.85 -17.44
CA VAL A 256 36.21 1.13 -16.21
C VAL A 256 34.91 1.66 -15.63
N PRO A 257 34.13 0.84 -14.91
CA PRO A 257 32.94 1.32 -14.22
C PRO A 257 33.26 2.44 -13.25
N HIS A 258 32.37 3.43 -13.17
CA HIS A 258 32.50 4.52 -12.19
C HIS A 258 32.57 3.97 -10.75
N LEU A 259 33.42 4.56 -9.91
CA LEU A 259 33.62 4.19 -8.51
C LEU A 259 34.09 2.75 -8.29
N ILE A 260 34.89 2.20 -9.21
CA ILE A 260 35.48 0.86 -9.01
C ILE A 260 36.66 0.90 -8.03
N LEU A 261 37.50 1.93 -8.07
CA LEU A 261 38.72 2.01 -7.25
C LEU A 261 38.45 2.52 -5.84
N GLN A 262 37.60 3.55 -5.71
CA GLN A 262 37.39 4.24 -4.44
C GLN A 262 36.91 3.31 -3.31
N PRO A 263 35.86 2.47 -3.48
CA PRO A 263 35.41 1.56 -2.43
C PRO A 263 36.47 0.52 -2.03
N LEU A 264 37.30 0.06 -2.98
CA LEU A 264 38.35 -0.92 -2.71
C LEU A 264 39.47 -0.31 -1.86
N VAL A 265 39.91 0.90 -2.22
CA VAL A 265 40.95 1.64 -1.50
C VAL A 265 40.47 2.04 -0.11
N GLU A 266 39.22 2.52 0.01
CA GLU A 266 38.58 2.79 1.30
C GLU A 266 38.54 1.54 2.18
N ASN A 267 38.20 0.39 1.59
CA ASN A 267 38.14 -0.88 2.32
C ASN A 267 39.53 -1.34 2.77
N ALA A 268 40.55 -1.18 1.92
CA ALA A 268 41.94 -1.50 2.23
C ALA A 268 42.49 -0.64 3.38
N ILE A 269 42.21 0.67 3.37
CA ILE A 269 42.62 1.59 4.43
C ILE A 269 41.85 1.29 5.73
N ARG A 270 40.52 1.15 5.66
CA ARG A 270 39.68 0.95 6.86
C ARG A 270 39.97 -0.35 7.58
N HIS A 271 40.06 -1.48 6.87
CA HIS A 271 40.24 -2.80 7.49
C HIS A 271 41.68 -3.27 7.52
N GLY A 272 42.50 -2.86 6.54
CA GLY A 272 43.91 -3.25 6.49
C GLY A 272 44.77 -2.54 7.53
N LEU A 273 44.42 -1.31 7.91
CA LEU A 273 45.21 -0.49 8.84
C LEU A 273 44.70 -0.54 10.29
N ALA A 274 43.46 -0.96 10.53
CA ALA A 274 42.90 -1.10 11.87
C ALA A 274 43.54 -2.23 12.71
N VAL A 275 44.28 -3.15 12.07
CA VAL A 275 44.79 -4.38 12.70
C VAL A 275 46.31 -4.35 12.96
N ARG A 276 47.06 -3.37 12.44
CA ARG A 276 48.53 -3.32 12.56
C ARG A 276 49.02 -2.05 13.26
N GLN A 277 49.87 -2.22 14.26
CA GLN A 277 50.74 -1.15 14.76
C GLN A 277 52.03 -1.15 13.93
N GLY A 278 52.16 -0.22 12.98
CA GLY A 278 53.32 -0.07 12.10
C GLY A 278 52.99 0.66 10.80
N PRO A 279 53.99 0.96 9.95
CA PRO A 279 53.78 1.64 8.67
C PRO A 279 52.81 0.84 7.78
N GLY A 280 51.86 1.57 7.20
CA GLY A 280 50.75 1.05 6.41
C GLY A 280 51.02 1.32 4.95
N HIS A 281 50.78 0.32 4.10
CA HIS A 281 51.06 0.45 2.67
C HIS A 281 49.85 -0.01 1.86
N VAL A 282 49.42 0.83 0.92
CA VAL A 282 48.34 0.53 -0.03
C VAL A 282 48.90 0.63 -1.44
N GLU A 283 48.78 -0.45 -2.21
CA GLU A 283 49.18 -0.49 -3.62
C GLU A 283 47.95 -0.60 -4.52
N VAL A 284 47.90 0.26 -5.54
CA VAL A 284 46.95 0.16 -6.64
C VAL A 284 47.75 -0.25 -7.87
N LEU A 285 47.49 -1.46 -8.38
CA LEU A 285 48.17 -2.02 -9.54
C LEU A 285 47.18 -2.13 -10.69
N ALA A 286 47.61 -1.78 -11.91
CA ALA A 286 46.80 -1.96 -13.10
C ALA A 286 47.63 -2.52 -14.25
N GLU A 287 47.28 -3.73 -14.70
CA GLU A 287 48.01 -4.47 -15.72
C GLU A 287 47.09 -4.89 -16.88
N ARG A 288 47.55 -4.74 -18.13
CA ARG A 288 46.86 -5.31 -19.30
C ARG A 288 47.33 -6.74 -19.51
N ARG A 289 46.41 -7.71 -19.42
CA ARG A 289 46.65 -9.13 -19.75
C ARG A 289 45.80 -9.54 -20.94
N GLY A 290 46.37 -9.50 -22.13
CA GLY A 290 45.62 -9.69 -23.38
C GLY A 290 44.56 -8.61 -23.54
N ASP A 291 43.30 -9.01 -23.73
CA ASP A 291 42.16 -8.08 -23.85
C ASP A 291 41.49 -7.73 -22.51
N ARG A 292 42.12 -8.08 -21.39
CA ARG A 292 41.60 -7.76 -20.05
C ARG A 292 42.48 -6.74 -19.34
N LEU A 293 41.84 -5.79 -18.67
CA LEU A 293 42.45 -4.99 -17.62
C LEU A 293 42.33 -5.75 -16.29
N VAL A 294 43.44 -5.90 -15.58
CA VAL A 294 43.49 -6.43 -14.21
C VAL A 294 43.78 -5.27 -13.28
N LEU A 295 42.90 -5.07 -12.30
CA LEU A 295 42.96 -4.08 -11.22
C LEU A 295 43.05 -4.79 -9.87
#